data_AF-A0A1E7INR6-F1
#
_entry.id   AF-A0A1E7INR6-F1
#
_cell.length_a   1.000
_cell.length_b   1.000
_cell.length_c   1.000
_cell.angle_alpha   90.00
_cell.angle_beta   90.00
_cell.angle_gamma   90.00
#
_symmetry.space_group_name_H-M   'P 1'
#
loop_
_entity.id
_entity.type
_entity.pdbx_description
1 polymer ?
#
loop_
_entity_poly.entity_id
_entity_poly.type
_entity_poly.pdbx_seq_one_letter_code
_entity_poly.pdbx_strand_id
1 'polypeptide(L)'
;MKKWRYRNTSSAAAKAAEERVEKTVFEGRMTISMSLDRIVGKHPAVVTEMLQGLGIDTNRPYIYYMGVSEVRIEQDALDVANV
;
A
#
# COMPACT_ATOMS: atom_id res chain seq x y z
N MET A 1 -14.38 29.93 -6.14
CA MET A 1 -13.69 28.62 -6.23
C MET A 1 -14.46 27.60 -5.39
N LYS A 2 -15.01 26.53 -5.99
CA LYS A 2 -15.81 25.52 -5.28
C LYS A 2 -14.88 24.57 -4.49
N LYS A 3 -14.96 24.58 -3.16
CA LYS A 3 -14.26 23.64 -2.28
C LYS A 3 -14.94 22.27 -2.38
N TRP A 4 -14.23 21.27 -2.92
CA TRP A 4 -14.68 19.88 -2.89
C TRP A 4 -14.66 19.41 -1.43
N ARG A 5 -15.83 19.10 -0.87
CA ARG A 5 -15.96 18.45 0.45
C ARG A 5 -16.22 16.97 0.22
N TYR A 6 -15.25 16.13 0.55
CA TYR A 6 -15.43 14.68 0.55
C TYR A 6 -16.26 14.29 1.79
N ARG A 7 -17.40 13.64 1.55
CA ARG A 7 -18.21 13.02 2.60
C ARG A 7 -17.82 11.54 2.67
N ASN A 8 -16.97 11.18 3.64
CA ASN A 8 -16.67 9.79 3.92
C ASN A 8 -17.83 9.22 4.77
N THR A 9 -18.79 8.56 4.13
CA THR A 9 -19.78 7.73 4.83
C THR A 9 -19.14 6.39 5.17
N SER A 10 -18.30 6.37 6.21
CA SER A 10 -17.81 5.13 6.80
C SER A 10 -18.98 4.43 7.50
N SER A 11 -19.64 3.50 6.82
CA SER A 11 -20.56 2.57 7.48
C SER A 11 -19.74 1.62 8.37
N ALA A 12 -20.34 1.11 9.44
CA ALA A 12 -19.70 0.15 10.33
C ALA A 12 -19.17 -1.12 9.62
N ALA A 13 -19.62 -1.39 8.39
CA ALA A 13 -19.06 -2.44 7.53
C ALA A 13 -17.62 -2.15 7.07
N ALA A 14 -17.22 -0.88 6.91
CA ALA A 14 -15.85 -0.49 6.58
C ALA A 14 -14.87 -0.64 7.76
N LYS A 15 -15.39 -0.69 9.00
CA LYS A 15 -14.58 -0.95 10.20
C LYS A 15 -14.33 -2.44 10.46
N ALA A 16 -15.18 -3.33 9.92
CA ALA A 16 -15.01 -4.78 10.06
C ALA A 16 -14.11 -5.40 8.98
N ALA A 17 -13.81 -4.67 7.89
CA ALA A 17 -12.76 -5.01 6.93
C ALA A 17 -11.37 -4.61 7.45
N GLU A 18 -11.15 -4.78 8.76
CA GLU A 18 -9.84 -4.67 9.40
C GLU A 18 -8.89 -5.71 8.79
N GLU A 19 -8.12 -5.20 7.83
CA GLU A 19 -6.67 -5.09 7.98
C GLU A 19 -5.90 -6.40 7.84
N ARG A 20 -5.80 -6.89 6.60
CA ARG A 20 -4.69 -7.78 6.21
C ARG A 20 -3.85 -7.09 5.15
N VAL A 21 -2.78 -6.45 5.60
CA VAL A 21 -1.64 -6.19 4.73
C VAL A 21 -0.79 -7.45 4.79
N GLU A 22 -0.70 -8.15 3.66
CA GLU A 22 0.12 -9.35 3.56
C GLU A 22 1.46 -8.95 2.99
N LYS A 23 2.50 -9.11 3.82
CA LYS A 23 3.89 -8.91 3.42
C LYS A 23 4.57 -10.26 3.33
N THR A 24 5.08 -10.58 2.14
CA THR A 24 5.80 -11.81 1.88
C THR A 24 7.20 -11.47 1.36
N VAL A 25 8.21 -12.17 1.86
CA VAL A 25 9.58 -12.07 1.33
C VAL A 25 9.97 -13.47 0.85
N PHE A 26 10.24 -13.60 -0.44
CA PHE A 26 10.62 -14.87 -1.06
C PHE A 26 11.72 -14.62 -2.10
N GLU A 27 12.79 -15.40 -2.05
CA GLU A 27 13.91 -15.35 -3.01
C GLU A 27 14.46 -13.92 -3.28
N GLY A 28 14.61 -13.10 -2.23
CA GLY A 28 15.12 -11.74 -2.40
C GLY A 28 14.12 -10.76 -3.02
N ARG A 29 12.83 -11.11 -3.09
CA ARG A 29 11.74 -10.20 -3.49
C ARG A 29 10.74 -10.02 -2.35
N MET A 30 10.41 -8.76 -2.09
CA MET A 30 9.37 -8.34 -1.16
C MET A 30 8.09 -8.02 -1.92
N THR A 31 7.01 -8.68 -1.55
CA THR A 31 5.67 -8.46 -2.07
C THR A 31 4.78 -7.95 -0.94
N ILE A 32 4.04 -6.89 -1.21
CA ILE A 32 3.03 -6.34 -0.32
C ILE A 32 1.70 -6.34 -1.05
N SER A 33 0.73 -7.06 -0.47
CA SER A 33 -0.66 -7.04 -0.91
C SER A 33 -1.50 -6.25 0.08
N MET A 34 -2.30 -5.30 -0.41
CA MET A 34 -3.23 -4.54 0.39
C MET A 34 -4.51 -4.23 -0.37
N SER A 35 -5.59 -3.97 0.35
CA SER A 35 -6.86 -3.56 -0.26
C SER A 35 -6.75 -2.19 -0.94
N LEU A 36 -7.41 -2.04 -2.09
CA LEU A 36 -7.35 -0.85 -2.95
C LEU A 36 -7.87 0.42 -2.25
N ASP A 37 -8.83 0.28 -1.33
CA ASP A 37 -9.37 1.37 -0.51
C ASP A 37 -8.31 2.04 0.38
N ARG A 38 -7.19 1.36 0.68
CA ARG A 38 -6.07 1.97 1.42
C ARG A 38 -5.32 3.00 0.60
N ILE A 39 -5.45 3.01 -0.73
CA ILE A 39 -4.74 3.92 -1.64
C ILE A 39 -5.70 4.89 -2.31
N VAL A 40 -6.85 4.42 -2.78
CA VAL A 40 -7.79 5.25 -3.56
C VAL A 40 -8.27 6.45 -2.74
N GLY A 41 -8.14 7.63 -3.34
CA GLY A 41 -8.58 8.89 -2.73
C GLY A 41 -7.63 9.45 -1.66
N LYS A 42 -6.52 8.78 -1.35
CA LYS A 42 -5.50 9.31 -0.45
C LYS A 42 -4.53 10.24 -1.17
N HIS A 43 -4.02 11.23 -0.43
CA HIS A 43 -3.00 12.12 -0.94
C HIS A 43 -1.70 11.34 -1.20
N PRO A 44 -0.95 11.63 -2.29
CA PRO A 44 0.27 10.89 -2.64
C PRO A 44 1.28 10.78 -1.48
N ALA A 45 1.50 11.86 -0.74
CA ALA A 45 2.41 11.86 0.42
C ALA A 45 2.01 10.82 1.50
N VAL A 46 0.72 10.65 1.76
CA VAL A 46 0.21 9.67 2.74
C VAL A 46 0.42 8.25 2.23
N VAL A 47 0.27 8.04 0.92
CA VAL A 47 0.56 6.74 0.31
C VAL A 47 2.04 6.43 0.41
N THR A 48 2.93 7.39 0.10
CA THR A 48 4.38 7.25 0.25
C THR A 48 4.78 6.87 1.67
N GLU A 49 4.31 7.61 2.68
CA GLU A 49 4.57 7.30 4.10
C GLU A 49 4.07 5.90 4.48
N MET A 50 2.89 5.51 4.00
CA MET A 50 2.35 4.17 4.22
C MET A 50 3.24 3.09 3.61
N LEU A 51 3.69 3.27 2.36
CA LEU A 51 4.58 2.31 1.69
C LEU A 51 5.92 2.17 2.41
N GLN A 52 6.51 3.29 2.84
CA GLN A 52 7.73 3.31 3.64
C GLN A 52 7.55 2.58 4.98
N GLY A 53 6.43 2.82 5.67
CA GLY A 53 6.09 2.11 6.91
C GLY A 53 5.93 0.60 6.75
N LEU A 54 5.59 0.13 5.55
CA LEU A 54 5.52 -1.31 5.22
C LEU A 54 6.87 -1.89 4.75
N GLY A 55 7.89 -1.04 4.63
CA GLY A 55 9.26 -1.40 4.26
C GLY A 55 9.58 -1.27 2.78
N ILE A 56 8.72 -0.64 1.98
CA ILE A 56 9.04 -0.31 0.58
C ILE A 56 9.93 0.93 0.58
N ASP A 57 11.09 0.81 -0.04
CA ASP A 57 11.92 1.97 -0.34
C ASP A 57 11.36 2.67 -1.58
N THR A 58 10.67 3.79 -1.36
CA THR A 58 10.06 4.57 -2.45
C THR A 58 11.07 5.31 -3.32
N ASN A 59 12.37 5.30 -2.96
CA ASN A 59 13.45 5.83 -3.80
C ASN A 59 14.04 4.78 -4.75
N ARG A 60 13.69 3.51 -4.56
CA ARG A 60 14.08 2.40 -5.43
C ARG A 60 12.94 2.05 -6.38
N PRO A 61 13.24 1.48 -7.55
CA PRO A 61 12.21 0.93 -8.42
C PRO A 61 11.35 -0.11 -7.67
N TYR A 62 10.05 -0.08 -7.92
CA TYR A 62 9.10 -1.11 -7.50
C TYR A 62 8.04 -1.25 -8.59
N ILE A 63 7.43 -2.43 -8.68
CA ILE A 63 6.35 -2.73 -9.62
C ILE A 63 5.03 -2.70 -8.86
N TYR A 64 4.01 -2.13 -9.50
CA TYR A 64 2.69 -1.97 -8.93
C TYR A 64 1.63 -2.61 -9.82
N TYR A 65 0.81 -3.48 -9.23
CA TYR A 65 -0.30 -4.15 -9.89
C TYR A 65 -1.61 -3.73 -9.22
N MET A 66 -2.59 -3.33 -10.05
CA MET A 66 -3.95 -3.03 -9.61
C MET A 66 -4.88 -4.17 -10.01
N GLY A 67 -5.48 -4.82 -9.02
CA GLY A 67 -6.66 -5.64 -9.18
C GLY A 67 -7.95 -4.83 -8.99
N VAL A 68 -9.09 -5.53 -9.02
CA VAL A 68 -10.42 -4.93 -8.83
C VAL A 68 -10.60 -4.43 -7.39
N SER A 69 -10.04 -5.13 -6.41
CA SER A 69 -10.15 -4.81 -4.98
C SER A 69 -8.82 -4.82 -4.23
N GLU A 70 -7.73 -5.20 -4.90
CA GLU A 70 -6.42 -5.34 -4.30
C GLU A 70 -5.36 -4.57 -5.07
N VAL A 71 -4.30 -4.28 -4.35
CA VAL A 71 -3.08 -3.68 -4.84
C VAL A 71 -1.94 -4.57 -4.41
N ARG A 72 -1.08 -4.92 -5.36
CA ARG A 72 0.15 -5.66 -5.10
C ARG A 72 1.34 -4.82 -5.49
N ILE A 73 2.32 -4.76 -4.60
CA ILE A 73 3.55 -4.02 -4.77
C ILE A 73 4.70 -4.99 -4.63
N GLU A 74 5.56 -5.04 -5.62
CA GLU A 74 6.75 -5.89 -5.62
C GLU A 74 7.99 -5.04 -5.70
N GLN A 75 8.94 -5.29 -4.80
CA GLN A 75 10.24 -4.66 -4.80
C GLN A 75 11.29 -5.71 -4.45
N ASP A 76 12.44 -5.68 -5.11
CA ASP A 76 13.55 -6.53 -4.71
C ASP A 76 13.95 -6.20 -3.27
N ALA A 77 13.85 -7.20 -2.40
CA ALA A 77 14.30 -7.11 -1.02
C ALA A 77 15.76 -6.65 -1.05
N LEU A 78 16.10 -5.69 -0.20
CA LEU A 78 17.52 -5.43 0.02
C LEU A 78 18.16 -6.76 0.42
N ASP A 79 19.22 -7.15 -0.27
CA ASP A 79 20.08 -8.24 0.16
C ASP A 79 20.42 -8.03 1.64
N VAL A 80 19.74 -8.75 2.53
CA VAL A 80 20.13 -8.87 3.94
C VAL A 80 21.39 -9.75 4.07
N ALA A 81 22.08 -10.00 2.95
CA ALA A 81 23.27 -10.83 2.86
C ALA A 81 24.58 -10.08 3.15
N ASN A 82 24.56 -8.76 3.41
CA ASN A 82 25.77 -7.97 3.67
C ASN A 82 25.64 -6.99 4.86
N VAL A 83 25.37 -7.52 6.06
CA VAL A 83 25.78 -6.87 7.32
C VAL A 83 26.48 -7.89 8.20
#